data_AF-A0A7S2IQ29-F1
#
_entry.id   AF-A0A7S2IQ29-F1
#
_cell.length_a   1.000
_cell.length_b   1.000
_cell.length_c   1.000
_cell.angle_alpha   90.00
_cell.angle_beta   90.00
_cell.angle_gamma   90.00
#
_symmetry.space_group_name_H-M   'P 1'
#
loop_
_entity.id
_entity.type
_entity.pdbx_description
1 polymer ?
#
loop_
_entity_poly.entity_id
_entity_poly.type
_entity_poly.pdbx_seq_one_letter_code
_entity_poly.pdbx_strand_id
1 'polypeptide(L)'
;GRAPGFKGGELVDGTVVRVVDYGVFFAVGKGRPLLCHVSELMRPVEKYDVGERVQGLEVFWDEGREFPNLTEFSEANGGEEARTASYKEKAASQMREAVG
;
A
#
# COMPACT_ATOMS: atom_id res chain seq x y z
N GLY A 1 -19.90 0.46 -5.95
CA GLY A 1 -19.53 -0.92 -5.57
C GLY A 1 -18.01 -1.02 -5.57
N ARG A 2 -17.40 -1.90 -4.78
CA ARG A 2 -15.93 -2.06 -4.76
C ARG A 2 -15.42 -2.58 -6.10
N ALA A 3 -14.25 -2.12 -6.54
CA ALA A 3 -13.60 -2.62 -7.75
C ALA A 3 -13.41 -4.14 -7.69
N PRO A 4 -13.85 -4.90 -8.71
CA PRO A 4 -13.67 -6.34 -8.75
C PRO A 4 -12.20 -6.69 -9.00
N GLY A 5 -11.76 -7.84 -8.47
CA GLY A 5 -10.43 -8.39 -8.78
C GLY A 5 -9.31 -8.07 -7.79
N PHE A 6 -9.62 -7.43 -6.66
CA PHE A 6 -8.65 -7.20 -5.57
C PHE A 6 -9.23 -7.68 -4.24
N LYS A 7 -8.48 -8.49 -3.49
CA LYS A 7 -8.83 -8.88 -2.11
C LYS A 7 -7.96 -8.11 -1.12
N GLY A 8 -8.55 -7.67 -0.01
CA GLY A 8 -7.75 -7.06 1.06
C GLY A 8 -6.73 -8.04 1.63
N GLY A 9 -5.50 -7.57 1.86
CA GLY A 9 -4.37 -8.38 2.32
C GLY A 9 -3.70 -9.22 1.23
N GLU A 10 -4.16 -9.14 -0.02
CA GLU A 10 -3.48 -9.77 -1.16
C GLU A 10 -2.19 -9.02 -1.48
N LEU A 11 -1.13 -9.76 -1.82
CA LEU A 11 0.10 -9.19 -2.32
C LEU A 11 0.10 -9.18 -3.84
N VAL A 12 0.37 -8.01 -4.43
CA VAL A 12 0.34 -7.79 -5.88
C VAL A 12 1.63 -7.13 -6.35
N ASP A 13 2.00 -7.41 -7.60
CA ASP A 13 3.13 -6.74 -8.25
C ASP A 13 2.63 -5.53 -9.04
N GLY A 14 3.34 -4.40 -8.91
CA GLY A 14 3.00 -3.14 -9.53
C GLY A 14 4.14 -2.55 -10.36
N THR A 15 3.78 -1.81 -11.41
CA THR A 15 4.73 -0.96 -12.14
C THR A 15 4.44 0.50 -11.85
N VAL A 16 5.46 1.27 -11.45
CA VAL A 16 5.34 2.71 -11.22
C VAL A 16 4.93 3.39 -12.51
N VAL A 17 3.79 4.08 -12.52
CA VAL A 17 3.33 4.85 -13.68
C VAL A 17 3.31 6.34 -13.43
N ARG A 18 3.33 6.78 -12.17
CA ARG A 18 3.41 8.18 -11.79
C ARG A 18 3.90 8.33 -10.36
N VAL A 19 4.82 9.26 -10.15
CA VAL A 19 5.31 9.68 -8.83
C VAL A 19 4.79 11.08 -8.55
N VAL A 20 4.31 11.32 -7.34
CA VAL A 20 3.86 12.63 -6.84
C VAL A 20 4.33 12.80 -5.39
N ASP A 21 4.32 14.03 -4.88
CA ASP A 21 4.87 14.35 -3.56
C ASP A 21 4.23 13.54 -2.41
N TYR A 22 2.95 13.19 -2.55
CA TYR A 22 2.19 12.44 -1.53
C TYR A 22 2.12 10.92 -1.78
N GLY A 23 2.77 10.39 -2.82
CA GLY A 23 2.76 8.95 -3.07
C GLY A 23 3.10 8.52 -4.49
N VAL A 24 2.95 7.21 -4.73
CA VAL A 24 3.30 6.57 -6.00
C VAL A 24 2.11 5.80 -6.53
N PHE A 25 1.81 6.01 -7.82
CA PHE A 25 0.77 5.28 -8.52
C PHE A 25 1.36 4.07 -9.23
N PHE A 26 0.79 2.91 -8.95
CA PHE A 26 1.17 1.63 -9.54
C PHE A 26 0.09 1.13 -10.50
N ALA A 27 0.49 0.75 -11.70
CA ALA A 27 -0.33 -0.09 -12.55
C ALA A 27 -0.27 -1.52 -12.01
N VAL A 28 -1.43 -2.04 -11.60
CA VAL A 28 -1.60 -3.39 -11.07
C VAL A 28 -2.72 -4.06 -11.86
N GLY A 29 -2.38 -5.14 -12.58
CA GLY A 29 -3.34 -5.88 -13.40
C GLY A 29 -4.02 -5.04 -14.50
N LYS A 30 -5.30 -5.32 -14.78
CA LYS A 30 -6.12 -4.59 -15.74
C LYS A 30 -7.02 -3.61 -15.01
N GLY A 31 -6.72 -2.32 -15.10
CA GLY A 31 -7.53 -1.29 -14.46
C GLY A 31 -6.82 0.05 -14.37
N ARG A 32 -7.39 0.94 -13.56
CA ARG A 32 -6.76 2.21 -13.23
C ARG A 32 -5.54 1.98 -12.30
N PRO A 33 -4.54 2.88 -12.33
CA PRO A 33 -3.48 2.86 -11.35
C PRO A 33 -4.02 3.05 -9.92
N LEU A 34 -3.45 2.29 -8.98
CA LEU A 34 -3.74 2.36 -7.56
C LEU A 34 -2.67 3.19 -6.85
N LEU A 35 -3.03 3.87 -5.76
CA LEU A 35 -2.13 4.74 -5.02
C LEU A 35 -1.52 3.99 -3.83
N CYS A 36 -0.19 4.06 -3.70
CA CYS A 36 0.50 3.88 -2.44
C CYS A 36 0.83 5.25 -1.86
N HIS A 37 0.31 5.56 -0.67
CA HIS A 37 0.57 6.84 -0.01
C HIS A 37 2.02 6.90 0.47
N VAL A 38 2.63 8.08 0.57
CA VAL A 38 4.03 8.24 1.01
C VAL A 38 4.31 7.58 2.37
N SER A 39 3.35 7.60 3.29
CA SER A 39 3.46 6.93 4.61
C SER A 39 3.49 5.40 4.54
N GLU A 40 3.10 4.83 3.40
CA GLU A 40 3.01 3.40 3.14
C GLU A 40 4.13 2.89 2.21
N LEU A 41 5.04 3.78 1.79
CA LEU A 41 6.25 3.45 1.04
C LEU A 41 7.41 3.20 2.00
N MET A 42 8.31 2.29 1.65
CA MET A 42 9.49 1.94 2.45
C MET A 42 10.69 2.86 2.19
N ARG A 43 10.60 3.70 1.16
CA ARG A 43 11.61 4.70 0.79
C ARG A 43 10.93 5.97 0.26
N PRO A 44 11.63 7.12 0.26
CA PRO A 44 11.07 8.38 -0.23
C PRO A 44 10.57 8.28 -1.68
N VAL A 45 9.53 9.06 -2.03
CA VAL A 45 8.92 9.06 -3.37
C VAL A 45 9.92 9.35 -4.49
N GLU A 46 10.95 10.17 -4.20
CA GLU A 46 12.04 10.54 -5.11
C GLU A 46 12.92 9.35 -5.54
N LYS A 47 12.83 8.21 -4.84
CA LYS A 47 13.59 6.99 -5.11
C LYS A 47 12.86 6.01 -6.04
N TYR A 48 11.69 6.38 -6.53
CA TYR A 48 10.93 5.57 -7.49
C TYR A 48 11.05 6.16 -8.88
N ASP A 49 11.31 5.29 -9.85
CA ASP A 49 11.37 5.67 -11.25
C ASP A 49 10.13 5.18 -12.00
N VAL A 50 9.60 6.00 -12.92
CA VAL A 50 8.50 5.55 -13.80
C VAL A 50 8.99 4.38 -14.65
N GLY A 51 8.22 3.29 -14.67
CA GLY A 51 8.57 2.02 -15.30
C GLY A 51 9.23 1.01 -14.35
N GLU A 52 9.59 1.41 -13.13
CA GLU A 52 10.13 0.50 -12.13
C GLU A 52 9.08 -0.53 -11.69
N ARG A 53 9.49 -1.80 -11.56
CA ARG A 53 8.66 -2.85 -10.99
C ARG A 53 8.92 -3.00 -9.50
N VAL A 54 7.84 -2.94 -8.71
CA VAL A 54 7.84 -3.16 -7.26
C VAL A 54 6.95 -4.36 -6.97
N GLN A 55 7.48 -5.32 -6.22
CA GLN A 55 6.79 -6.57 -5.91
C GLN A 55 6.23 -6.56 -4.49
N GLY A 56 5.19 -7.35 -4.25
CA GLY A 56 4.66 -7.55 -2.90
C GLY A 56 3.92 -6.35 -2.31
N LEU A 57 3.29 -5.51 -3.14
CA LEU A 57 2.44 -4.43 -2.65
C LEU A 57 1.17 -5.04 -2.02
N GLU A 58 0.88 -4.74 -0.76
CA GLU A 58 -0.33 -5.23 -0.08
C GLU A 58 -1.55 -4.37 -0.43
N VAL A 59 -2.64 -5.03 -0.79
CA VAL A 59 -3.92 -4.37 -1.09
C VAL A 59 -4.67 -4.05 0.20
N PHE A 60 -4.96 -2.77 0.43
CA PHE A 60 -5.72 -2.30 1.59
C PHE A 60 -7.02 -1.59 1.20
N TRP A 61 -8.12 -1.88 1.91
CA TRP A 61 -9.44 -1.30 1.63
C TRP A 61 -9.90 -0.37 2.75
N ASP A 62 -10.01 0.91 2.45
CA ASP A 62 -10.72 1.87 3.30
C ASP A 62 -12.23 1.75 3.13
N GLU A 63 -12.97 2.01 4.20
CA GLU A 63 -14.43 2.11 4.15
C GLU A 63 -14.85 3.28 3.23
N GLY A 64 -15.87 3.06 2.41
CA GLY A 64 -16.40 4.09 1.49
C GLY A 64 -15.59 4.32 0.21
N ARG A 65 -14.43 3.67 0.02
CA ARG A 65 -13.66 3.79 -1.23
C ARG A 65 -14.09 2.79 -2.30
N GLU A 66 -14.09 3.25 -3.55
CA GLU A 66 -14.36 2.41 -4.72
C GLU A 66 -13.15 1.56 -5.14
N PHE A 67 -11.93 2.02 -4.81
CA PHE A 67 -10.67 1.36 -5.16
C PHE A 67 -9.78 1.22 -3.92
N PRO A 68 -8.97 0.15 -3.83
CA PRO A 68 -8.06 -0.04 -2.71
C PRO A 68 -6.85 0.89 -2.82
N ASN A 69 -6.17 1.10 -1.70
CA ASN A 69 -4.82 1.63 -1.66
C ASN A 69 -3.83 0.47 -1.67
N LEU A 70 -2.56 0.79 -1.89
CA LEU A 70 -1.44 -0.13 -1.76
C LEU A 70 -0.56 0.27 -0.57
N THR A 71 0.08 -0.73 0.02
CA THR A 71 1.15 -0.57 1.00
C THR A 71 2.36 -1.35 0.53
N GLU A 72 3.55 -0.75 0.54
CA GLU A 72 4.77 -1.49 0.21
C GLU A 72 5.19 -2.36 1.40
N PHE A 73 5.48 -3.63 1.10
CA PHE A 73 5.85 -4.64 2.08
C PHE A 73 7.29 -5.09 1.87
N SER A 74 8.00 -5.40 2.97
CA SER A 74 9.31 -6.07 2.92
C SER A 74 9.33 -7.27 3.84
N GLU A 75 9.90 -8.37 3.33
CA GLU A 75 10.17 -9.62 4.05
C GLU A 75 11.12 -9.44 5.25
N ALA A 76 11.84 -8.33 5.37
CA ALA A 76 12.62 -8.00 6.56
C ALA A 76 11.76 -7.82 7.83
N ASN A 77 10.44 -7.64 7.67
CA ASN A 77 9.44 -7.71 8.75
C ASN A 77 8.71 -9.06 8.70
N GLY A 78 9.46 -10.16 8.69
CA GLY A 78 9.05 -11.49 8.23
C GLY A 78 7.83 -12.13 8.90
N GLY A 79 6.98 -12.73 8.05
CA GLY A 79 6.02 -13.77 8.43
C GLY A 79 4.69 -13.30 9.03
N GLU A 80 3.77 -14.24 9.18
CA GLU A 80 2.39 -14.05 9.67
C GLU A 80 2.33 -13.42 11.09
N GLU A 81 3.36 -13.66 11.90
CA GLU A 81 3.52 -13.10 13.23
C GLU A 81 3.88 -11.60 13.21
N ALA A 82 4.81 -11.19 12.33
CA ALA A 82 5.14 -9.79 12.13
C ALA A 82 4.01 -9.01 11.43
N ARG A 83 3.23 -9.67 10.56
CA ARG A 83 2.00 -9.11 9.98
C ARG A 83 0.99 -8.72 11.07
N THR A 84 0.83 -9.55 12.09
CA THR A 84 -0.07 -9.29 13.23
C THR A 84 0.45 -8.18 14.14
N ALA A 85 1.77 -8.12 14.37
CA ALA A 85 2.40 -7.08 15.20
C ALA A 85 2.34 -5.69 14.54
N SER A 86 2.67 -5.60 13.25
CA SER A 86 2.59 -4.36 12.47
C SER A 86 1.18 -3.78 12.46
N TYR A 87 0.15 -4.62 12.27
CA TYR A 87 -1.24 -4.17 12.29
C TYR A 87 -1.67 -3.63 13.67
N LYS A 88 -1.22 -4.26 14.76
CA LYS A 88 -1.48 -3.79 16.13
C LYS A 88 -0.77 -2.48 16.44
N GLU A 89 0.46 -2.31 15.97
CA GLU A 89 1.24 -1.09 16.20
C GLU A 89 0.70 0.08 15.39
N LYS A 90 0.36 -0.14 14.11
CA LYS A 90 -0.32 0.87 13.28
C LYS A 90 -1.69 1.24 13.84
N ALA A 91 -2.47 0.29 14.33
CA ALA A 91 -3.74 0.57 14.99
C ALA A 91 -3.55 1.34 16.31
N ALA A 92 -2.51 1.03 17.08
CA ALA A 92 -2.19 1.71 18.33
C ALA A 92 -1.69 3.15 18.10
N SER A 93 -0.89 3.39 17.06
CA SER A 93 -0.48 4.75 16.68
C SER A 93 -1.68 5.61 16.29
N GLN A 94 -2.54 5.09 15.41
CA GLN A 94 -3.75 5.79 14.96
C GLN A 94 -4.72 6.07 16.12
N MET A 95 -4.84 5.17 17.09
CA MET A 95 -5.63 5.41 18.30
C MET A 95 -5.02 6.45 19.23
N ARG A 96 -3.68 6.56 19.30
CA ARG A 96 -3.01 7.61 20.09
C ARG A 96 -3.19 8.99 19.44
N GLU A 97 -3.12 9.06 18.12
CA GLU A 97 -3.34 10.29 17.37
C GLU A 97 -4.80 10.75 17.38
N ALA A 98 -5.77 9.84 17.50
CA ALA A 98 -7.19 10.18 17.58
C ALA A 98 -7.68 10.59 18.98
N VAL A 99 -6.86 10.37 20.02
CA VAL A 99 -7.21 10.64 21.44
C VAL A 99 -6.36 11.78 22.03
N GLY A 100 -5.48 12.40 21.22
CA GLY A 100 -4.78 13.66 21.51
C GLY A 100 -5.45 14.84 20.82
#